data_AF-A0A4U3MG39-F1
#
_entry.id   AF-A0A4U3MG39-F1
#
_cell.length_a   1.000
_cell.length_b   1.000
_cell.length_c   1.000
_cell.angle_alpha   90.00
_cell.angle_beta   90.00
_cell.angle_gamma   90.00
#
_symmetry.space_group_name_H-M   'P 1'
#
loop_
_entity.id
_entity.type
_entity.pdbx_description
1 polymer ?
#
loop_
_entity_poly.entity_id
_entity_poly.type
_entity_poly.pdbx_seq_one_letter_code
_entity_poly.pdbx_strand_id
1 'polypeptide(L)'
;MDESSVRFIGNATTLIRHNGFTVLTDPNFMHRGQRAHLGYGITTRRLHDPAIDGSKLSPLDAVVLSHLHDDHWDRTARDGLERITT
;
A
#
# COMPACT_ATOMS: atom_id res chain seq x y z
N MET A 1 -7.86 -0.01 -25.84
CA MET A 1 -7.68 1.08 -24.87
C MET A 1 -7.23 0.43 -23.58
N ASP A 2 -6.19 0.93 -22.94
CA ASP A 2 -5.82 0.43 -21.61
C ASP A 2 -6.99 0.65 -20.66
N GLU A 3 -7.38 -0.40 -19.96
CA GLU A 3 -8.49 -0.38 -19.02
C GLU A 3 -8.11 0.47 -17.80
N SER A 4 -8.98 1.41 -17.45
CA SER A 4 -8.82 2.20 -16.23
C SER A 4 -9.48 1.48 -15.06
N SER A 5 -8.74 1.26 -13.98
CA SER A 5 -9.26 0.56 -12.80
C SER A 5 -8.72 1.15 -11.51
N VAL A 6 -9.51 1.01 -10.45
CA VAL A 6 -9.13 1.34 -9.08
C VAL A 6 -9.41 0.12 -8.24
N ARG A 7 -8.37 -0.46 -7.65
CA ARG A 7 -8.49 -1.58 -6.72
C ARG A 7 -8.17 -1.12 -5.30
N PHE A 8 -9.18 -1.17 -4.45
CA PHE A 8 -9.00 -0.97 -3.02
C PHE A 8 -8.29 -2.19 -2.42
N ILE A 9 -7.09 -1.98 -1.86
CA ILE A 9 -6.32 -3.03 -1.18
C ILE A 9 -6.62 -3.00 0.32
N GLY A 10 -6.72 -1.80 0.90
CA GLY A 10 -7.11 -1.62 2.30
C GLY A 10 -6.56 -0.33 2.89
N ASN A 11 -7.26 0.26 3.87
CA ASN A 11 -6.89 1.54 4.47
C ASN A 11 -6.79 2.67 3.43
N ALA A 12 -5.61 3.26 3.25
CA ALA A 12 -5.29 4.21 2.19
C ALA A 12 -4.59 3.55 0.98
N THR A 13 -4.33 2.24 1.03
CA THR A 13 -3.66 1.50 -0.03
C THR A 13 -4.61 1.20 -1.17
N THR A 14 -4.35 1.83 -2.32
CA THR A 14 -5.13 1.67 -3.54
C THR A 14 -4.20 1.50 -4.73
N LEU A 15 -4.50 0.51 -5.59
CA LEU A 15 -3.81 0.32 -6.86
C LEU A 15 -4.64 0.93 -7.98
N ILE A 16 -4.08 1.94 -8.64
CA ILE A 16 -4.71 2.72 -9.70
C ILE A 16 -4.04 2.35 -11.02
N ARG A 17 -4.83 1.95 -12.01
CA ARG A 17 -4.38 1.80 -13.40
C ARG A 17 -5.11 2.79 -14.29
N HIS A 18 -4.37 3.56 -15.08
CA HIS A 18 -4.95 4.54 -15.98
C HIS A 18 -3.98 4.88 -17.10
N ASN A 19 -4.41 4.76 -18.37
CA ASN A 19 -3.63 5.12 -19.55
C ASN A 19 -2.19 4.57 -19.55
N GLY A 20 -2.03 3.28 -19.22
CA GLY A 20 -0.74 2.60 -19.16
C GLY A 20 0.07 2.80 -17.87
N PHE A 21 -0.34 3.70 -16.98
CA PHE A 21 0.29 3.90 -15.68
C PHE A 21 -0.33 3.01 -14.60
N THR A 22 0.52 2.45 -13.75
CA THR A 22 0.17 1.69 -12.55
C THR A 22 0.77 2.37 -11.33
N VAL A 23 -0.09 3.00 -10.51
CA VAL A 23 0.30 3.76 -9.31
C VAL A 23 -0.25 3.09 -8.06
N LEU A 24 0.57 3.02 -7.02
CA LEU A 24 0.16 2.55 -5.69
C LEU A 24 0.19 3.70 -4.68
N THR A 25 -0.93 3.95 -4.02
CA THR A 25 -1.02 4.96 -2.95
C THR A 25 -0.75 4.33 -1.59
N ASP A 26 -0.06 5.05 -0.70
CA ASP A 26 0.10 4.74 0.73
C ASP A 26 0.17 3.24 1.05
N PRO A 27 1.18 2.53 0.54
CA PRO A 27 1.25 1.08 0.67
C PRO A 27 1.45 0.63 2.11
N ASN A 28 0.48 -0.16 2.56
CA ASN A 28 0.46 -0.81 3.84
C ASN A 28 -0.12 -2.22 3.64
N PHE A 29 0.64 -3.25 4.00
CA PHE A 29 0.26 -4.65 3.86
C PHE A 29 0.13 -5.34 5.21
N MET A 30 -0.25 -4.57 6.23
CA MET A 30 -0.44 -5.11 7.57
C MET A 30 -1.65 -6.03 7.60
N HIS A 31 -1.48 -7.19 8.23
CA HIS A 31 -2.53 -8.17 8.45
C HIS A 31 -3.43 -7.80 9.64
N ARG A 32 -4.64 -8.38 9.63
CA ARG A 32 -5.61 -8.20 10.71
C ARG A 32 -4.99 -8.48 12.07
N GLY A 33 -5.19 -7.57 13.02
CA GLY A 33 -4.69 -7.68 14.38
C GLY A 33 -3.31 -7.07 14.61
N GLN A 34 -2.52 -6.81 13.57
CA GLN A 34 -1.28 -6.05 13.70
C GLN A 34 -1.56 -4.59 14.10
N ARG A 35 -0.56 -3.93 14.71
CA ARG A 35 -0.68 -2.55 15.21
C ARG A 35 0.19 -1.58 14.44
N ALA A 36 -0.38 -0.48 13.96
CA ALA A 36 0.32 0.62 13.33
C ALA A 36 0.60 1.74 14.34
N HIS A 37 1.80 2.32 14.32
CA HIS A 37 2.15 3.50 15.09
C HIS A 37 1.77 4.80 14.35
N LEU A 38 1.06 5.69 15.05
CA LEU A 38 0.55 6.96 14.52
C LEU A 38 1.29 8.19 15.08
N GLY A 39 2.41 7.97 15.78
CA GLY A 39 3.15 9.01 16.50
C GLY A 39 2.67 9.21 17.95
N TYR A 40 3.48 9.90 18.75
CA TYR A 40 3.17 10.30 20.14
C TYR A 40 2.68 9.16 21.06
N GLY A 41 3.18 7.94 20.86
CA GLY A 41 2.77 6.76 21.65
C GLY A 41 1.42 6.16 21.23
N ILE A 42 0.73 6.74 20.25
CA ILE A 42 -0.57 6.27 19.77
C ILE A 42 -0.38 5.10 18.81
N THR A 43 -1.20 4.08 18.97
CA THR A 43 -1.24 2.94 18.04
C THR A 43 -2.68 2.55 17.72
N THR A 44 -2.92 2.14 16.47
CA THR A 44 -4.20 1.60 16.02
C THR A 44 -4.06 0.13 15.65
N ARG A 45 -5.17 -0.62 15.62
CA ARG A 45 -5.21 -2.03 15.25
C ARG A 45 -5.86 -2.20 13.89
N ARG A 46 -5.20 -2.95 12.99
CA ARG A 46 -5.76 -3.30 11.68
C ARG A 46 -6.97 -4.23 11.84
N LEU A 47 -8.09 -3.87 11.22
CA LEU A 47 -9.37 -4.59 11.34
C LEU A 47 -9.57 -5.68 10.28
N HIS A 48 -9.00 -5.50 9.10
CA HIS A 48 -9.15 -6.38 7.94
C HIS A 48 -7.77 -6.71 7.34
N ASP A 49 -7.62 -7.88 6.77
CA ASP A 49 -6.45 -8.22 5.96
C ASP A 49 -6.44 -7.40 4.65
N PRO A 50 -5.26 -7.16 4.07
CA PRO A 50 -5.18 -6.51 2.77
C PRO A 50 -5.79 -7.43 1.70
N ALA A 51 -6.45 -6.84 0.70
CA ALA A 51 -7.11 -7.60 -0.37
C ALA A 51 -6.12 -8.40 -1.23
N ILE A 52 -4.85 -7.98 -1.26
CA ILE A 52 -3.72 -8.72 -1.83
C ILE A 52 -2.46 -8.49 -0.99
N ASP A 53 -1.57 -9.46 -1.04
CA ASP A 53 -0.21 -9.33 -0.53
C ASP A 53 0.61 -8.43 -1.46
N GLY A 54 1.49 -7.60 -0.89
CA GLY A 54 2.38 -6.70 -1.65
C GLY A 54 3.31 -7.46 -2.62
N SER A 55 3.72 -8.68 -2.28
CA SER A 55 4.53 -9.55 -3.15
C SER A 55 3.81 -10.01 -4.43
N LYS A 56 2.48 -9.85 -4.49
CA LYS A 56 1.66 -10.20 -5.66
C LYS A 56 1.38 -9.00 -6.57
N LEU A 57 1.96 -7.84 -6.27
CA LEU A 57 1.82 -6.67 -7.12
C LEU A 57 2.58 -6.87 -8.44
N SER A 58 1.95 -6.45 -9.52
CA SER A 58 2.64 -6.20 -10.78
C SER A 58 3.62 -5.01 -10.62
N PRO A 59 4.59 -4.84 -11.53
CA PRO A 59 5.44 -3.65 -11.57
C PRO A 59 4.62 -2.36 -11.48
N LEU A 60 5.17 -1.39 -10.75
CA LEU A 60 4.56 -0.10 -10.49
C LEU A 60 5.39 0.97 -11.19
N ASP A 61 4.73 1.95 -11.79
CA ASP A 61 5.41 3.13 -12.34
C ASP A 61 5.72 4.15 -11.24
N ALA A 62 4.87 4.22 -10.22
CA ALA A 62 5.07 5.12 -9.09
C ALA A 62 4.39 4.63 -7.80
N VAL A 63 4.95 5.10 -6.69
CA VAL A 63 4.32 5.05 -5.36
C VAL A 63 4.07 6.47 -4.90
N VAL A 64 2.87 6.75 -4.41
CA VAL A 64 2.50 8.04 -3.82
C VAL A 64 2.38 7.87 -2.31
N LEU A 65 3.20 8.60 -1.57
CA LEU A 65 3.14 8.65 -0.11
C LEU A 65 2.55 10.00 0.31
N SER A 66 1.41 9.96 0.99
CA SER A 66 0.81 11.15 1.59
C SER A 66 1.59 11.63 2.82
N HIS A 67 2.07 10.69 3.64
CA HIS A 67 2.93 10.89 4.81
C HIS A 67 3.51 9.55 5.29
N LEU A 68 4.25 9.54 6.41
CA LEU A 68 5.06 8.39 6.84
C LEU A 68 4.58 7.70 8.14
N HIS A 69 3.28 7.77 8.47
CA HIS A 69 2.75 6.94 9.55
C HIS A 69 2.70 5.46 9.14
N ASP A 70 2.80 4.55 10.10
CA ASP A 70 2.88 3.11 9.80
C ASP A 70 1.62 2.60 9.10
N ASP A 71 0.45 3.22 9.29
CA ASP A 71 -0.79 2.82 8.62
C ASP A 71 -0.87 3.23 7.14
N HIS A 72 0.06 4.08 6.69
CA HIS A 72 0.27 4.50 5.30
C HIS A 72 1.58 3.98 4.70
N TRP A 73 2.56 3.60 5.53
CA TRP A 73 3.87 3.12 5.10
C TRP A 73 4.45 2.09 6.08
N ASP A 74 4.01 0.83 5.97
CA ASP A 74 4.43 -0.23 6.90
C ASP A 74 5.81 -0.80 6.58
N ARG A 75 6.28 -1.70 7.45
CA ARG A 75 7.58 -2.37 7.26
C ARG A 75 7.58 -3.28 6.03
N THR A 76 6.47 -3.95 5.75
CA THR A 76 6.33 -4.83 4.58
C THR A 76 6.51 -4.05 3.27
N ALA A 77 5.87 -2.88 3.17
CA ALA A 77 6.00 -2.00 2.02
C ALA A 77 7.43 -1.46 1.89
N ARG A 78 8.04 -1.01 2.99
CA ARG A 78 9.44 -0.55 3.03
C ARG A 78 10.42 -1.57 2.47
N ASP A 79 10.34 -2.80 2.95
CA ASP A 79 11.31 -3.84 2.62
C ASP A 79 11.02 -4.48 1.25
N GLY A 80 9.77 -4.43 0.79
CA GLY A 80 9.30 -5.11 -0.43
C GLY A 80 9.36 -4.27 -1.71
N LEU A 81 9.19 -2.94 -1.62
CA LEU A 81 9.02 -2.08 -2.80
C LEU A 81 10.34 -1.70 -3.50
N GLU A 82 11.49 -1.81 -2.83
CA GLU A 82 12.81 -1.62 -3.47
C GLU A 82 13.06 -2.59 -4.64
N ARG A 83 12.30 -3.68 -4.73
CA ARG A 83 12.46 -4.74 -5.75
C ARG A 83 11.51 -4.63 -6.95
N ILE A 84 10.60 -3.65 -6.96
CA ILE A 84 9.45 -3.61 -7.91
C ILE A 84 9.56 -2.45 -8.92
N THR A 85 10.56 -1.57 -8.78
CA THR A 85 10.84 -0.49 -9.74
C THR A 85 11.85 -0.99 -10.78
N THR A 86 11.54 -0.81 -12.07
CA THR A 86 12.40 -1.17 -13.21
C THR A 86 13.35 -0.03 -13.57
#